data_AF-A0A6P0T8D8-F1
#
_entry.id   AF-A0A6P0T8D8-F1
#
_cell.length_a   1.000
_cell.length_b   1.000
_cell.length_c   1.000
_cell.angle_alpha   90.00
_cell.angle_beta   90.00
_cell.angle_gamma   90.00
#
_symmetry.space_group_name_H-M   'P 1'
#
loop_
_entity.id
_entity.type
_entity.pdbx_description
1 polymer ?
#
loop_
_entity_poly.entity_id
_entity_poly.type
_entity_poly.pdbx_seq_one_letter_code
_entity_poly.pdbx_strand_id
1 'polypeptide(L)'
;DDCNAPTYFLQLRQMALLYALLSSGNNLAMERIVRAMISHPQMVSGDGGFDTELMRLSEGELVSKSGAQGVQCIGRIGQNMGLAIKVLDGGKSAKYAVAIALLKQMAWITPSVADTLESMFINLSKYKRLEVVGELSMP
;
A
#
# COMPACT_ATOMS: atom_id res chain seq x y z
N ASP A 1 14.40 -4.98 10.07
CA ASP A 1 14.63 -3.54 10.21
C ASP A 1 13.36 -2.73 10.07
N ASP A 2 12.71 -2.52 11.21
CA ASP A 2 11.83 -1.37 11.41
C ASP A 2 12.72 -0.24 11.92
N CYS A 3 12.88 0.83 11.14
CA CYS A 3 13.71 1.96 11.51
C CYS A 3 13.07 2.68 12.71
N ASN A 4 13.66 2.53 13.91
CA ASN A 4 13.25 3.22 15.15
C ASN A 4 13.69 4.70 15.19
N ALA A 5 13.87 5.35 14.04
CA ALA A 5 14.18 6.77 14.00
C ALA A 5 13.01 7.56 14.61
N PRO A 6 13.26 8.60 15.42
CA PRO A 6 12.21 9.44 15.97
C PRO A 6 11.44 10.11 14.82
N THR A 7 10.22 9.66 14.58
CA THR A 7 9.30 10.21 13.58
C THR A 7 8.29 11.12 14.25
N TYR A 8 7.94 12.22 13.59
CA TYR A 8 6.80 13.05 13.99
C TYR A 8 5.53 12.20 14.06
N PHE A 9 4.70 12.46 15.07
CA PHE A 9 3.42 11.80 15.22
C PHE A 9 2.46 12.32 14.14
N LEU A 10 2.11 11.47 13.18
CA LEU A 10 1.14 11.78 12.12
C LEU A 10 -0.14 10.99 12.33
N GLN A 11 -1.28 11.65 12.17
CA GLN A 11 -2.58 11.00 12.13
C GLN A 11 -2.73 10.19 10.83
N LEU A 12 -3.50 9.10 10.84
CA LEU A 12 -3.75 8.29 9.64
C LEU A 12 -4.31 9.11 8.48
N ARG A 13 -5.21 10.05 8.78
CA ARG A 13 -5.76 10.98 7.77
C ARG A 13 -4.67 11.84 7.13
N GLN A 14 -3.68 12.29 7.90
CA GLN A 14 -2.56 13.08 7.38
C GLN A 14 -1.65 12.22 6.50
N MET A 15 -1.38 10.98 6.89
CA MET A 15 -0.61 10.04 6.05
C MET A 15 -1.32 9.77 4.72
N ALA A 16 -2.63 9.51 4.75
CA ALA A 16 -3.44 9.33 3.54
C ALA A 16 -3.39 10.59 2.65
N LEU A 17 -3.55 11.78 3.24
CA LEU A 17 -3.45 13.05 2.52
C LEU A 17 -2.06 13.25 1.88
N LEU A 18 -0.98 12.91 2.58
CA LEU A 18 0.37 13.01 2.03
C LEU A 18 0.53 12.12 0.79
N TYR A 19 -0.04 10.92 0.78
CA TYR A 19 0.00 10.03 -0.38
C TYR A 19 -0.90 10.51 -1.51
N ALA A 20 -2.05 11.12 -1.20
CA ALA A 20 -2.87 11.82 -2.19
C ALA A 20 -2.11 12.97 -2.88
N LEU A 21 -1.38 13.78 -2.09
CA LEU A 21 -0.57 14.88 -2.61
C LEU A 21 0.64 14.38 -3.41
N LEU A 22 1.35 13.36 -2.91
CA LEU A 22 2.48 12.74 -3.58
C LEU A 22 2.07 12.22 -4.97
N SER A 23 0.92 11.54 -5.05
CA SER A 23 0.41 10.93 -6.28
C SER A 23 -0.46 11.85 -7.14
N SER A 24 -0.61 13.13 -6.78
CA SER A 24 -1.51 14.08 -7.45
C SER A 24 -1.15 14.40 -8.90
N GLY A 25 0.14 14.39 -9.26
CA GLY A 25 0.63 14.89 -10.55
C GLY A 25 0.69 16.42 -10.66
N ASN A 26 0.33 17.16 -9.60
CA ASN A 26 0.26 18.63 -9.63
C ASN A 26 1.57 19.33 -9.22
N ASN A 27 2.63 18.57 -8.92
CA ASN A 27 3.91 19.10 -8.48
C ASN A 27 5.05 18.30 -9.12
N LEU A 28 5.88 18.99 -9.92
CA LEU A 28 6.99 18.36 -10.67
C LEU A 28 8.00 17.62 -9.77
N ALA A 29 8.27 18.11 -8.56
CA ALA A 29 9.18 17.44 -7.65
C ALA A 29 8.58 16.13 -7.11
N MET A 30 7.29 16.13 -6.78
CA MET A 30 6.58 14.93 -6.34
C MET A 30 6.41 13.92 -7.47
N GLU A 31 6.10 14.40 -8.68
CA GLU A 31 6.02 13.56 -9.88
C GLU A 31 7.35 12.85 -10.15
N ARG A 32 8.47 13.55 -10.03
CA ARG A 32 9.81 12.94 -10.16
C ARG A 32 10.04 11.83 -9.13
N ILE A 33 9.60 12.02 -7.89
CA ILE A 33 9.71 11.00 -6.83
C ILE A 33 8.85 9.79 -7.18
N VAL A 34 7.57 10.00 -7.50
CA VAL A 34 6.63 8.93 -7.86
C VAL A 34 7.15 8.14 -9.06
N ARG A 35 7.59 8.83 -10.11
CA ARG A 35 8.15 8.21 -11.31
C ARG A 35 9.36 7.34 -10.96
N ALA A 36 10.25 7.82 -10.09
CA ALA A 36 11.39 7.02 -9.64
C ALA A 36 10.93 5.76 -8.89
N MET A 37 9.94 5.88 -7.99
CA MET A 37 9.39 4.76 -7.22
C MET A 37 8.74 3.69 -8.12
N ILE A 38 7.88 4.10 -9.06
CA ILE A 38 7.15 3.13 -9.91
C ILE A 38 8.03 2.54 -11.02
N SER A 39 9.05 3.26 -11.49
CA SER A 39 10.00 2.75 -12.48
C SER A 39 11.08 1.85 -11.88
N HIS A 40 11.38 2.00 -10.58
CA HIS A 40 12.37 1.19 -9.88
C HIS A 40 11.82 0.67 -8.53
N PRO A 41 10.70 -0.06 -8.55
CA PRO A 41 9.98 -0.43 -7.33
C PRO A 41 10.78 -1.35 -6.40
N GLN A 42 11.75 -2.11 -6.92
CA GLN A 42 12.69 -2.90 -6.14
C GLN A 42 13.60 -2.06 -5.24
N MET A 43 13.87 -0.80 -5.59
CA MET A 43 14.64 0.12 -4.73
C MET A 43 13.82 0.59 -3.51
N VAL A 44 12.51 0.35 -3.52
CA VAL A 44 11.58 0.77 -2.45
C VAL A 44 11.41 -0.30 -1.38
N SER A 45 11.28 -1.58 -1.76
CA SER A 45 11.08 -2.69 -0.81
C SER A 45 11.89 -3.96 -1.06
N GLY A 46 12.81 -3.95 -2.04
CA GLY A 46 13.51 -5.14 -2.51
C GLY A 46 12.65 -6.01 -3.44
N ASP A 47 13.28 -6.91 -4.17
CA ASP A 47 12.56 -7.86 -5.01
C ASP A 47 11.65 -8.78 -4.19
N GLY A 48 10.43 -9.02 -4.68
CA GLY A 48 9.41 -9.82 -3.99
C GLY A 48 8.78 -9.12 -2.79
N GLY A 49 9.14 -7.87 -2.49
CA GLY A 49 8.47 -7.07 -1.47
C GLY A 49 7.06 -6.64 -1.90
N PHE A 50 6.14 -6.50 -0.94
CA PHE A 50 4.74 -6.15 -1.25
C PHE A 50 4.60 -4.83 -2.02
N ASP A 51 5.33 -3.78 -1.62
CA ASP A 51 5.30 -2.50 -2.35
C ASP A 51 5.80 -2.67 -3.78
N THR A 52 6.84 -3.50 -3.94
CA THR A 52 7.46 -3.75 -5.23
C THR A 52 6.50 -4.48 -6.17
N GLU A 53 5.90 -5.57 -5.72
CA GLU A 53 4.96 -6.35 -6.52
C GLU A 53 3.64 -5.60 -6.77
N LEU A 54 3.15 -4.82 -5.80
CA LEU A 54 1.97 -3.98 -6.01
C LEU A 54 2.20 -2.93 -7.10
N MET A 55 3.34 -2.22 -7.08
CA MET A 55 3.66 -1.22 -8.11
C MET A 55 3.89 -1.85 -9.49
N ARG A 56 4.47 -3.06 -9.56
CA ARG A 56 4.63 -3.82 -10.81
C ARG A 56 3.29 -4.27 -11.39
N LEU A 57 2.46 -4.93 -10.58
CA LEU A 57 1.19 -5.50 -11.02
C LEU A 57 0.11 -4.47 -11.31
N SER A 58 0.21 -3.28 -10.72
CA SER A 58 -0.66 -2.14 -11.05
C SER A 58 -0.15 -1.32 -12.24
N GLU A 59 0.87 -1.79 -12.95
CA GLU A 59 1.45 -1.12 -14.12
C GLU A 59 1.84 0.36 -13.85
N GLY A 60 2.26 0.65 -12.61
CA GLY A 60 2.63 2.00 -12.18
C GLY A 60 1.44 2.95 -11.98
N GLU A 61 0.21 2.47 -11.87
CA GLU A 61 -0.95 3.30 -11.49
C GLU A 61 -1.02 3.58 -9.97
N LEU A 62 -0.33 2.76 -9.18
CA LEU A 62 -0.22 2.91 -7.73
C LEU A 62 1.23 3.17 -7.32
N VAL A 63 1.38 4.00 -6.29
CA VAL A 63 2.64 4.14 -5.53
C VAL A 63 2.42 3.63 -4.12
N SER A 64 3.32 2.80 -3.61
CA SER A 64 3.16 2.13 -2.32
C SER A 64 4.42 2.21 -1.47
N LYS A 65 4.25 2.40 -0.17
CA LYS A 65 5.32 2.22 0.81
C LYS A 65 4.81 1.64 2.13
N SER A 66 5.45 0.57 2.54
CA SER A 66 5.32 0.03 3.88
C SER A 66 6.14 0.86 4.88
N GLY A 67 5.53 1.21 6.00
CA GLY A 67 6.20 1.74 7.19
C GLY A 67 6.44 0.66 8.26
N ALA A 68 7.21 1.03 9.28
CA ALA A 68 7.42 0.20 10.46
C ALA A 68 6.11 -0.06 11.22
N GLN A 69 6.08 -1.12 12.04
CA GLN A 69 4.98 -1.36 12.99
C GLN A 69 3.58 -1.41 12.35
N GLY A 70 3.44 -2.10 11.21
CA GLY A 70 2.13 -2.37 10.61
C GLY A 70 1.50 -1.20 9.83
N VAL A 71 2.28 -0.18 9.44
CA VAL A 71 1.81 0.91 8.58
C VAL A 71 1.95 0.55 7.10
N GLN A 72 0.95 0.89 6.29
CA GLN A 72 1.00 0.83 4.83
C GLN A 72 0.38 2.10 4.26
N CYS A 73 1.08 2.77 3.34
CA CYS A 73 0.53 3.92 2.62
C CYS A 73 0.57 3.66 1.12
N ILE A 74 -0.52 4.02 0.43
CA ILE A 74 -0.70 3.81 -1.01
C ILE A 74 -1.32 5.06 -1.62
N GLY A 75 -0.87 5.51 -2.79
CA GLY A 75 -1.43 6.62 -3.55
C GLY A 75 -1.86 6.18 -4.95
N ARG A 76 -2.97 6.72 -5.43
CA ARG A 76 -3.47 6.49 -6.80
C ARG A 76 -3.08 7.63 -7.70
N ILE A 77 -2.24 7.33 -8.69
CA ILE A 77 -1.60 8.33 -9.54
C ILE A 77 -2.66 9.06 -10.37
N GLY A 78 -2.60 10.40 -10.34
CA GLY A 78 -3.50 11.29 -11.07
C GLY A 78 -4.92 11.41 -10.49
N GLN A 79 -5.25 10.71 -9.40
CA GLN A 79 -6.60 10.71 -8.81
C GLN A 79 -6.71 11.53 -7.52
N ASN A 80 -5.61 12.09 -7.01
CA ASN A 80 -5.58 12.79 -5.72
C ASN A 80 -6.15 11.95 -4.55
N MET A 81 -5.96 10.64 -4.61
CA MET A 81 -6.43 9.73 -3.57
C MET A 81 -5.25 9.04 -2.90
N GLY A 82 -5.33 8.93 -1.58
CA GLY A 82 -4.35 8.22 -0.77
C GLY A 82 -5.04 7.37 0.28
N LEU A 83 -4.43 6.24 0.57
CA LEU A 83 -4.86 5.24 1.54
C LEU A 83 -3.77 5.07 2.58
N ALA A 84 -4.14 5.09 3.86
CA ALA A 84 -3.25 4.77 4.97
C ALA A 84 -3.90 3.68 5.83
N ILE A 85 -3.16 2.61 6.08
CA ILE A 85 -3.57 1.47 6.90
C ILE A 85 -2.62 1.40 8.09
N LYS A 86 -3.18 1.15 9.26
CA LYS A 86 -2.43 0.81 10.47
C LYS A 86 -3.02 -0.43 11.09
N VAL A 87 -2.19 -1.46 11.19
CA VAL A 87 -2.50 -2.64 12.00
C VAL A 87 -1.95 -2.40 13.41
N LEU A 88 -2.81 -2.57 14.42
CA LEU A 88 -2.49 -2.24 15.82
C LEU A 88 -1.40 -3.15 16.41
N ASP A 89 -1.43 -4.44 16.09
CA ASP A 89 -0.44 -5.42 16.56
C ASP A 89 0.83 -5.48 15.70
N GLY A 90 0.92 -4.65 14.66
CA GLY A 90 2.06 -4.61 13.74
C GLY A 90 2.15 -5.77 12.74
N GLY A 91 1.17 -6.67 12.69
CA GLY A 91 1.19 -7.89 11.89
C GLY A 91 1.24 -7.64 10.38
N LYS A 92 2.29 -8.14 9.71
CA LYS A 92 2.49 -7.98 8.25
C LYS A 92 1.41 -8.68 7.42
N SER A 93 1.03 -9.90 7.77
CA SER A 93 0.01 -10.66 7.00
C SER A 93 -1.37 -9.99 7.06
N ALA A 94 -1.77 -9.51 8.24
CA ALA A 94 -3.02 -8.75 8.38
C ALA A 94 -2.98 -7.46 7.54
N LYS A 95 -1.85 -6.75 7.57
CA LYS A 95 -1.64 -5.53 6.79
C LYS A 95 -1.81 -5.75 5.29
N TYR A 96 -1.21 -6.81 4.74
CA TYR A 96 -1.31 -7.12 3.31
C TYR A 96 -2.71 -7.54 2.90
N ALA A 97 -3.37 -8.38 3.71
CA ALA A 97 -4.74 -8.80 3.42
C ALA A 97 -5.74 -7.63 3.44
N VAL A 98 -5.63 -6.74 4.42
CA VAL A 98 -6.45 -5.52 4.47
C VAL A 98 -6.14 -4.60 3.30
N ALA A 99 -4.87 -4.44 2.92
CA ALA A 99 -4.50 -3.64 1.76
C ALA A 99 -5.12 -4.19 0.47
N ILE A 100 -4.98 -5.48 0.20
CA ILE A 100 -5.54 -6.11 -1.01
C ILE A 100 -7.06 -5.99 -1.03
N ALA A 101 -7.73 -6.27 0.10
CA ALA A 101 -9.19 -6.16 0.20
C ALA A 101 -9.69 -4.74 -0.08
N LEU A 102 -9.05 -3.71 0.50
CA LEU A 102 -9.41 -2.32 0.26
C LEU A 102 -9.16 -1.89 -1.19
N LEU A 103 -8.02 -2.27 -1.77
CA LEU A 103 -7.70 -1.96 -3.16
C LEU A 103 -8.71 -2.60 -4.14
N LYS A 104 -9.18 -3.81 -3.83
CA LYS A 104 -10.25 -4.49 -4.59
C LYS A 104 -11.58 -3.76 -4.46
N GLN A 105 -11.98 -3.39 -3.24
CA GLN A 105 -13.23 -2.64 -3.00
C GLN A 105 -13.22 -1.26 -3.67
N MET A 106 -12.07 -0.59 -3.72
CA MET A 106 -11.90 0.71 -4.37
C MET A 106 -11.73 0.60 -5.90
N ALA A 107 -11.68 -0.61 -6.46
CA ALA A 107 -11.36 -0.87 -7.87
C ALA A 107 -10.02 -0.26 -8.33
N TRP A 108 -9.03 -0.22 -7.43
CA TRP A 108 -7.66 0.25 -7.73
C TRP A 108 -6.77 -0.84 -8.32
N ILE A 109 -7.19 -2.10 -8.17
CA ILE A 109 -6.56 -3.27 -8.78
C ILE A 109 -7.65 -4.16 -9.36
N THR A 110 -7.30 -4.93 -10.40
CA THR A 110 -8.22 -5.93 -10.97
C THR A 110 -8.33 -7.16 -10.06
N PRO A 111 -9.40 -7.97 -10.21
CA PRO A 111 -9.51 -9.23 -9.49
C PRO A 111 -8.31 -10.15 -9.70
N SER A 112 -7.76 -10.24 -10.92
CA SER A 112 -6.58 -11.07 -11.21
C SER A 112 -5.31 -10.59 -10.51
N VAL A 113 -5.12 -9.26 -10.40
CA VAL A 113 -4.01 -8.68 -9.63
C VAL A 113 -4.19 -8.97 -8.14
N ALA A 114 -5.42 -8.86 -7.62
CA ALA A 114 -5.72 -9.23 -6.25
C ALA A 114 -5.37 -10.69 -5.97
N ASP A 115 -5.88 -11.64 -6.77
CA ASP A 115 -5.60 -13.08 -6.60
C ASP A 115 -4.10 -13.39 -6.64
N THR A 116 -3.37 -12.72 -7.53
CA THR A 116 -1.91 -12.83 -7.65
C THR A 116 -1.20 -12.34 -6.39
N LEU A 117 -1.56 -11.16 -5.87
CA LEU A 117 -1.03 -10.64 -4.61
C LEU A 117 -1.40 -11.53 -3.40
N GLU A 118 -2.62 -12.05 -3.35
CA GLU A 118 -3.06 -12.97 -2.29
C GLU A 118 -2.19 -14.22 -2.28
N SER A 119 -1.95 -14.84 -3.45
CA SER A 119 -1.10 -16.03 -3.54
C SER A 119 0.34 -15.80 -3.07
N MET A 120 0.88 -14.59 -3.28
CA MET A 120 2.25 -14.24 -2.90
C MET A 120 2.39 -13.90 -1.42
N PHE A 121 1.43 -13.15 -0.86
CA PHE A 121 1.58 -12.51 0.46
C PHE A 121 0.68 -13.08 1.56
N ILE A 122 -0.36 -13.85 1.19
CA ILE A 122 -1.28 -14.49 2.12
C ILE A 122 -1.01 -16.01 2.09
N ASN A 123 0.13 -16.41 2.67
CA ASN A 123 0.45 -17.83 2.85
C ASN A 123 -0.05 -18.32 4.21
N LEU A 124 -1.18 -19.03 4.19
CA LEU A 124 -1.80 -19.60 5.39
C LEU A 124 -1.36 -21.06 5.54
N SER A 125 -0.78 -21.39 6.69
CA SER A 125 -0.57 -22.79 7.06
C SER A 125 -1.91 -23.46 7.37
N LYS A 126 -1.92 -24.80 7.42
CA LYS A 126 -3.11 -25.63 7.73
C LYS A 126 -3.90 -25.17 8.97
N TYR A 127 -3.24 -24.48 9.91
CA TYR A 127 -3.81 -24.05 11.19
C TYR A 127 -4.03 -22.53 11.30
N LYS A 128 -3.82 -21.78 10.21
CA LYS A 128 -4.06 -20.34 10.16
C LYS A 128 -5.25 -20.07 9.25
N ARG A 129 -6.20 -19.29 9.77
CA ARG A 129 -7.30 -18.71 8.98
C ARG A 129 -7.14 -17.20 9.00
N LEU A 130 -7.38 -16.58 7.86
CA LEU A 130 -7.43 -15.13 7.74
C LEU A 130 -8.76 -14.76 7.13
N GLU A 131 -9.41 -13.77 7.73
CA GLU A 131 -10.70 -13.27 7.30
C GLU A 131 -10.64 -11.74 7.37
N VAL A 132 -11.00 -11.09 6.28
CA VAL A 132 -11.12 -9.63 6.23
C VAL A 132 -12.60 -9.31 6.22
N VAL A 133 -13.10 -8.80 7.35
CA VAL A 133 -14.51 -8.40 7.51
C VAL A 133 -14.57 -6.89 7.52
N GLY A 134 -15.40 -6.32 6.65
CA GLY A 134 -15.63 -4.88 6.54
C GLY A 134 -15.84 -4.44 5.11
N GLU A 135 -16.71 -3.45 4.94
CA GLU A 135 -17.00 -2.82 3.65
C GLU A 135 -16.66 -1.34 3.72
N LEU A 136 -16.03 -0.83 2.66
CA LEU A 136 -15.77 0.58 2.48
C LEU A 136 -17.11 1.29 2.29
N SER A 137 -17.48 2.12 3.25
CA SER A 137 -18.59 3.06 3.09
C SER A 137 -18.03 4.42 2.65
N MET A 138 -18.36 4.83 1.43
CA MET A 138 -18.09 6.19 0.96
C MET A 138 -19.32 7.04 1.29
N PRO A 139 -19.16 8.20 1.97
CA PRO A 139 -20.25 9.13 2.20
C PRO A 139 -20.76 9.77 0.90
#